data_AF-A0ABD4RIY5-F1
#
_entry.id   AF-A0ABD4RIY5-F1
#
_cell.length_a   1.000
_cell.length_b   1.000
_cell.length_c   1.000
_cell.angle_alpha   90.00
_cell.angle_beta   90.00
_cell.angle_gamma   90.00
#
_symmetry.space_group_name_H-M   'P 1'
#
loop_
_entity.id
_entity.type
_entity.pdbx_description
1 polymer ?
#
loop_
_entity_poly.entity_id
_entity_poly.type
_entity_poly.pdbx_seq_one_letter_code
_entity_poly.pdbx_strand_id
1 'polypeptide(L)' 'MRDISKAKGKIFRHFKGDLYLLEDFVTHSETQEKLVLYRALYGECGLYVRPYEMFL' A
#
# COMPACT_ATOMS: atom_id res chain seq x y z
N MET A 1 11.51 -6.46 11.71
CA MET A 1 10.19 -6.18 11.11
C MET A 1 10.18 -4.72 10.70
N ARG A 2 9.84 -4.38 9.45
CA ARG A 2 9.83 -2.99 9.00
C ARG A 2 8.53 -2.35 9.45
N ASP A 3 8.59 -1.36 10.34
CA ASP A 3 7.39 -0.60 10.71
C ASP A 3 7.05 0.39 9.59
N ILE A 4 5.97 0.13 8.87
CA ILE A 4 5.45 1.00 7.81
C ILE A 4 4.33 1.93 8.30
N SER A 5 3.96 1.92 9.58
CA SER A 5 2.82 2.69 10.11
C SER A 5 2.92 4.20 9.85
N LYS A 6 4.13 4.72 9.65
CA LYS A 6 4.41 6.13 9.30
C LYS A 6 4.85 6.33 7.84
N ALA A 7 4.62 5.34 6.98
CA ALA A 7 5.04 5.38 5.58
C ALA A 7 4.01 6.02 4.64
N LYS A 8 2.96 6.65 5.18
CA LYS A 8 2.04 7.48 4.40
C LYS A 8 2.81 8.51 3.58
N GLY A 9 2.52 8.58 2.29
CA GLY A 9 3.21 9.45 1.33
C GLY A 9 4.60 8.95 0.88
N LYS A 10 5.02 7.74 1.27
CA LYS A 10 6.29 7.16 0.81
C LYS A 10 6.09 6.39 -0.49
N ILE A 11 7.08 6.52 -1.37
CA ILE A 11 7.18 5.72 -2.58
C ILE A 11 7.95 4.45 -2.27
N PHE A 12 7.40 3.33 -2.68
CA PHE A 12 8.00 2.01 -2.58
C PHE A 12 8.26 1.46 -3.96
N ARG A 13 9.25 0.56 -4.04
CA ARG A 13 9.57 -0.16 -5.27
C ARG A 13 9.13 -1.61 -5.12
N HIS A 14 8.26 -2.05 -6.01
CA HIS A 14 7.91 -3.45 -6.17
C HIS A 14 9.14 -4.24 -6.64
N PHE A 15 9.25 -5.51 -6.26
CA PHE A 15 10.39 -6.35 -6.66
C PHE A 15 10.53 -6.50 -8.19
N LYS A 16 9.43 -6.33 -8.93
CA LYS A 16 9.41 -6.34 -10.40
C LYS A 16 9.94 -5.04 -11.03
N GLY A 17 10.28 -4.04 -10.22
CA GLY A 17 10.88 -2.77 -10.67
C GLY A 17 9.93 -1.57 -10.62
N ASP A 18 8.62 -1.82 -10.66
CA ASP A 18 7.58 -0.79 -10.64
C ASP A 18 7.51 0.00 -9.33
N LEU A 19 7.12 1.27 -9.41
CA LEU A 19 6.96 2.14 -8.24
C LEU A 19 5.49 2.26 -7.84
N TYR A 20 5.24 2.40 -6.55
CA TYR A 20 3.92 2.74 -6.03
C TYR A 20 4.00 3.69 -4.84
N LEU A 21 2.99 4.54 -4.69
CA LEU A 21 2.84 5.48 -3.58
C LEU A 21 1.91 4.88 -2.52
N LEU A 22 2.36 4.82 -1.26
CA LEU A 22 1.49 4.48 -0.14
C LEU A 22 0.66 5.72 0.23
N GLU A 23 -0.64 5.66 -0.03
CA GLU A 23 -1.57 6.78 0.14
C GLU A 23 -2.14 6.81 1.57
N ASP A 24 -2.56 5.65 2.09
CA ASP A 24 -3.08 5.56 3.46
C ASP A 24 -3.13 4.13 4.00
N PHE A 25 -3.51 4.01 5.28
CA PHE A 25 -3.98 2.76 5.88
C PHE A 25 -5.48 2.83 6.09
N VAL A 26 -6.20 1.79 5.65
CA VAL A 26 -7.67 1.74 5.72
C VAL A 26 -8.12 0.46 6.42
N THR A 27 -9.35 0.46 6.91
CA THR A 27 -9.97 -0.71 7.56
C THR A 27 -11.06 -1.26 6.65
N HIS A 28 -11.03 -2.55 6.38
CA HIS A 28 -12.10 -3.24 5.68
C HIS A 28 -13.36 -3.27 6.56
N SER A 29 -14.48 -2.71 6.10
CA SER A 29 -15.67 -2.52 6.94
C SER A 29 -16.29 -3.84 7.43
N GLU A 30 -16.31 -4.87 6.58
CA GLU A 30 -16.94 -6.15 6.93
C GLU A 30 -16.06 -7.06 7.79
N THR A 31 -14.77 -7.15 7.50
CA THR A 31 -13.83 -8.06 8.20
C THR A 31 -13.01 -7.38 9.30
N GLN A 32 -13.04 -6.04 9.37
CA GLN A 32 -12.20 -5.22 10.25
C GLN A 32 -10.69 -5.37 10.01
N GLU A 33 -10.29 -5.93 8.86
CA GLU A 33 -8.89 -6.13 8.50
C GLU A 33 -8.21 -4.81 8.12
N LYS A 34 -6.94 -4.67 8.52
CA LYS A 34 -6.12 -3.52 8.15
C LYS A 34 -5.54 -3.72 6.75
N LEU A 35 -5.76 -2.73 5.89
CA LEU A 35 -5.28 -2.71 4.51
C LEU A 35 -4.38 -1.50 4.27
N VAL A 36 -3.52 -1.61 3.26
CA VAL A 36 -2.74 -0.50 2.70
C VAL A 36 -3.42 -0.02 1.44
N LEU A 37 -3.77 1.25 1.39
CA LEU A 37 -4.18 1.95 0.19
C LEU A 37 -2.93 2.46 -0.53
N TYR A 38 -2.76 2.09 -1.79
CA TYR A 38 -1.63 2.53 -2.60
C TYR A 38 -2.04 2.88 -4.03
N ARG A 39 -1.28 3.78 -4.64
CA ARG A 39 -1.40 4.16 -6.05
C ARG A 39 -0.23 3.59 -6.83
N ALA A 40 -0.52 2.85 -7.91
CA ALA A 40 0.49 2.49 -8.88
C ALA A 40 1.07 3.75 -9.53
N LEU A 41 2.40 3.86 -9.67
CA LEU A 41 3.05 4.94 -10.40
C LEU A 41 3.51 4.48 -11.79
N TYR A 42 2.77 3.53 -12.36
CA TYR A 42 2.99 2.91 -13.65
C TYR A 42 1.63 2.62 -14.31
N GLY A 43 1.64 2.40 -15.62
CA GLY A 43 0.41 2.22 -16.41
C GLY A 43 -0.58 3.37 -16.18
N GLU A 44 -1.85 3.04 -15.98
CA GLU A 44 -2.96 3.99 -15.77
C GLU A 44 -2.98 4.62 -14.35
N CYS A 45 -1.92 4.44 -13.56
CA CYS A 45 -1.81 4.98 -12.20
C CYS A 45 -2.98 4.62 -11.26
N GLY A 46 -3.43 3.37 -11.36
CA GLY A 46 -4.59 2.85 -10.62
C GLY A 46 -4.42 2.86 -9.10
N LEU A 47 -5.56 2.87 -8.41
CA LEU A 47 -5.64 2.88 -6.95
C LEU A 47 -6.09 1.50 -6.44
N TYR A 48 -5.36 0.94 -5.48
CA TYR A 48 -5.55 -0.43 -5.03
C TYR A 48 -5.42 -0.54 -3.51
N VAL A 49 -6.03 -1.60 -2.96
CA VAL A 49 -5.88 -1.99 -1.55
C VAL A 49 -5.30 -3.39 -1.45
N ARG A 50 -4.47 -3.64 -0.43
CA ARG A 50 -3.93 -4.97 -0.11
C ARG A 50 -3.78 -5.16 1.40
N PRO A 51 -3.76 -6.41 1.91
CA PRO A 51 -3.53 -6.70 3.32
C PRO A 51 -2.25 -6.04 3.85
N TYR A 52 -2.33 -5.46 5.05
CA TYR A 52 -1.20 -4.82 5.72
C TYR A 52 0.02 -5.74 5.87
N GLU A 53 -0.24 -7.01 6.20
CA GLU A 53 0.80 -8.04 6.39
C GLU A 53 1.63 -8.31 5.12
N MET A 54 1.13 -8.01 3.93
CA MET A 54 1.91 -8.17 2.69
C MET A 54 3.04 -7.13 2.55
N PHE A 55 3.09 -6.11 3.42
CA PHE A 55 4.07 -5.02 3.38
C PHE A 55 5.04 -5.02 4.57
N LEU A 56 4.95 -5.98 5.50
CA LEU A 56 5.79 -6.09 6.71
C LEU A 56 7.13 -6.82 6.52
#